data_AF-A0A6C0LS30-F1
#
_entry.id   AF-A0A6C0LS30-F1
#
_cell.length_a   1.000
_cell.length_b   1.000
_cell.length_c   1.000
_cell.angle_alpha   90.00
_cell.angle_beta   90.00
_cell.angle_gamma   90.00
#
_symmetry.space_group_name_H-M   'P 1'
#
loop_
_entity.id
_entity.type
_entity.pdbx_description
1 polymer ?
#
loop_
_entity_poly.entity_id
_entity_poly.type
_entity_poly.pdbx_seq_one_letter_code
_entity_poly.pdbx_strand_id
1 'polypeptide(L)'
;MCSSLPDNAYKYPIEKMLTLNTMDERMKETLDAWLKYGTVFLIYRLCTYYFFDRENENAELFDKESLRLVFFILLGFTIYYLLVKPYIPIHLQHPIINNIANDSLMFGTVLVSSHIMETFMNNGEYFNTQWLKSAGLILLSFAAYRVFINPFIPLKNMKLNNASLVSDWAQFGTFLIVLRLLENKTIFDKKWALSILFVLLGFTGYHLITKKIIIVD
;
A
#
# COMPACT_ATOMS: atom_id res chain seq x y z
N MET A 1 35.80 48.48 31.78
CA MET A 1 35.83 47.00 31.66
C MET A 1 34.58 46.59 30.90
N CYS A 2 34.66 46.50 29.57
CA CYS A 2 33.58 45.96 28.75
C CYS A 2 33.98 44.54 28.34
N SER A 3 33.26 43.54 28.86
CA SER A 3 33.44 42.14 28.50
C SER A 3 32.83 41.90 27.13
N SER A 4 33.67 41.66 26.12
CA SER A 4 33.25 41.11 24.83
C SER A 4 32.75 39.68 25.05
N LEU A 5 31.45 39.46 24.81
CA LEU A 5 30.89 38.11 24.74
C LEU A 5 31.44 37.41 23.50
N PRO A 6 31.83 36.12 23.60
CA PRO A 6 32.33 35.37 22.46
C PRO A 6 31.19 35.12 21.46
N ASP A 7 31.42 35.56 20.23
CA ASP A 7 30.56 35.47 19.05
C ASP A 7 30.54 34.04 18.47
N ASN A 8 30.38 33.04 19.34
CA ASN A 8 30.18 31.65 18.95
C ASN A 8 28.69 31.43 18.69
N ALA A 9 28.20 32.09 17.64
CA ALA A 9 26.96 31.68 17.00
C ALA A 9 27.14 30.22 16.57
N TYR A 10 26.42 29.33 17.25
CA TYR A 10 26.29 27.92 16.86
C TYR A 10 25.70 27.87 15.45
N LYS A 11 26.57 27.90 14.43
CA LYS A 11 26.27 27.39 13.09
C LYS A 11 26.04 25.89 13.28
N TYR A 12 24.80 25.52 13.60
CA TYR A 12 24.35 24.15 13.40
C TYR A 12 24.60 23.84 11.92
N PRO A 13 25.47 22.88 11.58
CA PRO A 13 25.69 22.52 10.19
C PRO A 13 24.37 22.00 9.64
N ILE A 14 23.72 22.80 8.80
CA ILE A 14 22.55 22.42 8.00
C ILE A 14 22.90 21.24 7.05
N GLU A 15 24.18 20.90 6.93
CA GLU A 15 24.73 19.88 6.02
C GLU A 15 24.57 18.41 6.45
N LYS A 16 23.77 18.11 7.48
CA LYS A 16 23.25 16.74 7.69
C LYS A 16 21.73 16.70 7.66
N MET A 17 21.10 17.43 6.74
CA MET A 17 19.77 17.02 6.29
C MET A 17 19.89 15.58 5.78
N LEU A 18 19.10 14.66 6.36
CA LEU A 18 18.91 13.31 5.85
C LEU A 18 18.61 13.41 4.35
N THR A 19 19.62 13.17 3.53
CA THR A 19 19.39 12.97 2.10
C THR A 19 18.81 11.58 1.94
N LEU A 20 17.86 11.40 1.03
CA LEU A 20 17.29 10.08 0.68
C LEU A 20 18.38 9.02 0.47
N ASN A 21 19.54 9.44 -0.05
CA ASN A 21 20.71 8.60 -0.31
C ASN A 21 21.34 8.01 0.96
N THR A 22 21.18 8.66 2.12
CA THR A 22 21.69 8.19 3.42
C THR A 22 20.68 7.37 4.22
N MET A 23 19.46 7.23 3.70
CA MET A 23 18.38 6.54 4.41
C MET A 23 18.55 5.02 4.34
N ASP A 24 18.34 4.34 5.47
CA ASP A 24 18.34 2.87 5.57
C ASP A 24 17.34 2.26 4.56
N GLU A 25 17.71 1.14 3.94
CA GLU A 25 16.89 0.49 2.90
C GLU A 25 15.47 0.19 3.38
N ARG A 26 15.29 -0.21 4.65
CA ARG A 26 13.97 -0.48 5.22
C ARG A 26 13.10 0.77 5.30
N MET A 27 13.73 1.90 5.60
CA MET A 27 13.05 3.20 5.60
C MET A 27 12.68 3.62 4.18
N LYS A 28 13.53 3.35 3.17
CA LYS A 28 13.21 3.60 1.75
C LYS A 28 12.01 2.78 1.30
N GLU A 29 11.98 1.49 1.62
CA GLU A 29 10.87 0.61 1.28
C GLU A 29 9.57 1.00 1.99
N THR A 30 9.65 1.41 3.25
CA THR A 30 8.51 1.92 4.01
C THR A 30 7.95 3.18 3.36
N LEU A 31 8.82 4.15 3.03
CA LEU A 31 8.44 5.39 2.37
C LEU A 31 7.84 5.13 0.99
N ASP A 32 8.43 4.24 0.20
CA ASP A 32 7.92 3.86 -1.11
C ASP A 32 6.51 3.27 -1.02
N ALA A 33 6.28 2.35 -0.07
CA ALA A 33 4.96 1.82 0.19
C ALA A 33 3.97 2.91 0.61
N TRP A 34 4.38 3.85 1.47
CA TRP A 34 3.53 4.96 1.88
C TRP A 34 3.13 5.85 0.71
N LEU A 35 4.09 6.20 -0.15
CA LEU A 35 3.85 7.00 -1.34
C LEU A 35 2.94 6.27 -2.32
N LYS A 36 3.16 4.97 -2.53
CA LYS A 36 2.35 4.14 -3.42
C LYS A 36 0.91 4.05 -2.95
N TYR A 37 0.67 3.53 -1.75
CA TYR A 37 -0.68 3.30 -1.25
C TYR A 37 -1.39 4.61 -0.87
N GLY A 38 -0.65 5.63 -0.42
CA GLY A 38 -1.17 6.98 -0.20
C GLY A 38 -1.65 7.63 -1.49
N THR A 39 -0.89 7.52 -2.59
CA THR A 39 -1.31 8.03 -3.91
C THR A 39 -2.54 7.27 -4.43
N VAL A 40 -2.54 5.94 -4.31
CA VAL A 40 -3.68 5.11 -4.70
C VAL A 40 -4.94 5.51 -3.94
N PHE A 41 -4.84 5.67 -2.62
CA PHE A 41 -5.96 6.11 -1.77
C PHE A 41 -6.46 7.51 -2.16
N LEU A 42 -5.54 8.46 -2.36
CA LEU A 42 -5.89 9.84 -2.74
C LEU A 42 -6.67 9.88 -4.05
N ILE A 43 -6.16 9.22 -5.09
CA ILE A 43 -6.83 9.17 -6.40
C ILE A 43 -8.16 8.41 -6.29
N TYR A 44 -8.18 7.29 -5.57
CA TYR A 44 -9.40 6.54 -5.32
C TYR A 44 -10.49 7.40 -4.66
N ARG A 45 -10.16 8.15 -3.60
CA ARG A 45 -11.11 9.04 -2.90
C ARG A 45 -11.55 10.21 -3.78
N LEU A 46 -10.64 10.86 -4.50
CA LEU A 46 -10.98 11.94 -5.44
C LEU A 46 -11.97 11.47 -6.51
N CYS A 47 -11.70 10.33 -7.14
CA CYS A 47 -12.58 9.77 -8.15
C CYS A 47 -13.92 9.31 -7.55
N THR A 48 -13.90 8.61 -6.42
CA THR A 48 -15.13 8.17 -5.72
C THR A 48 -16.00 9.35 -5.35
N TYR A 49 -15.41 10.41 -4.78
CA TYR A 49 -16.12 11.63 -4.44
C TYR A 49 -16.77 12.27 -5.67
N TYR A 50 -15.99 12.46 -6.74
CA TYR A 50 -16.49 13.13 -7.94
C TYR A 50 -17.59 12.35 -8.67
N PHE A 51 -17.46 11.02 -8.75
CA PHE A 51 -18.36 10.17 -9.54
C PHE A 51 -19.54 9.59 -8.75
N PHE A 52 -19.42 9.45 -7.43
CA PHE A 52 -20.46 8.80 -6.62
C PHE A 52 -21.01 9.69 -5.51
N ASP A 53 -20.18 10.50 -4.87
CA ASP A 53 -20.60 11.19 -3.65
C ASP A 53 -20.95 12.67 -3.87
N ARG A 54 -20.65 13.23 -5.06
CA ARG A 54 -20.82 14.67 -5.38
C ARG A 54 -22.22 15.21 -5.16
N GLU A 55 -23.25 14.38 -5.35
CA GLU A 55 -24.65 14.77 -5.18
C GLU A 55 -25.11 14.72 -3.72
N ASN A 56 -24.33 14.13 -2.82
CA ASN A 56 -24.63 14.07 -1.40
C ASN A 56 -24.02 15.30 -0.70
N GLU A 57 -24.88 16.20 -0.20
CA GLU A 57 -24.48 17.44 0.47
C GLU A 57 -23.57 17.22 1.69
N ASN A 58 -23.67 16.04 2.33
CA ASN A 58 -22.87 15.68 3.50
C ASN A 58 -21.63 14.85 3.14
N ALA A 59 -21.35 14.62 1.85
CA ALA A 59 -20.17 13.89 1.45
C ALA A 59 -18.91 14.72 1.67
N GLU A 60 -17.99 14.19 2.46
CA GLU A 60 -16.64 14.71 2.59
C GLU A 60 -15.69 13.97 1.65
N LEU A 61 -14.74 14.71 1.07
CA LEU A 61 -13.69 14.10 0.24
C LEU A 61 -12.89 13.07 1.07
N PHE A 62 -12.60 13.41 2.32
CA PHE A 62 -11.91 12.57 3.29
C PHE A 62 -12.72 12.44 4.57
N ASP A 63 -13.62 11.47 4.60
CA ASP A 63 -14.30 11.12 5.83
C ASP A 63 -13.32 10.47 6.84
N LYS A 64 -13.68 10.57 8.12
CA LYS A 64 -12.88 10.05 9.24
C LYS A 64 -12.57 8.55 9.09
N GLU A 65 -13.50 7.76 8.58
CA GLU A 65 -13.34 6.31 8.45
C GLU A 65 -12.34 5.95 7.35
N SER A 66 -12.42 6.63 6.20
CA SER A 66 -11.46 6.49 5.11
C SER A 66 -10.04 6.89 5.55
N LEU A 67 -9.90 8.00 6.26
CA LEU A 67 -8.60 8.46 6.79
C LEU A 67 -8.02 7.47 7.82
N ARG A 68 -8.88 6.92 8.69
CA ARG A 68 -8.49 5.92 9.67
C ARG A 68 -8.01 4.63 8.98
N LEU A 69 -8.73 4.18 7.96
CA LEU A 69 -8.39 2.98 7.19
C LEU A 69 -7.03 3.13 6.50
N VAL A 70 -6.78 4.24 5.78
CA VAL A 70 -5.48 4.44 5.12
C VAL A 70 -4.36 4.53 6.14
N PHE A 71 -4.58 5.20 7.27
CA PHE A 71 -3.58 5.28 8.34
C PHE A 71 -3.20 3.88 8.86
N PHE A 72 -4.18 3.00 9.10
CA PHE A 72 -3.93 1.62 9.54
C PHE A 72 -3.17 0.80 8.50
N ILE A 73 -3.50 0.93 7.23
CA ILE A 73 -2.78 0.26 6.13
C ILE A 73 -1.32 0.72 6.10
N LEU A 74 -1.09 2.04 6.17
CA LEU A 74 0.26 2.62 6.17
C LEU A 74 1.08 2.15 7.37
N LEU A 75 0.47 2.13 8.56
CA LEU A 75 1.10 1.60 9.77
C LEU A 75 1.44 0.11 9.63
N GLY A 76 0.56 -0.67 9.02
CA GLY A 76 0.79 -2.08 8.71
C GLY A 76 2.02 -2.29 7.82
N PHE A 77 2.20 -1.46 6.79
CA PHE A 77 3.40 -1.50 5.95
C PHE A 77 4.65 -1.10 6.73
N THR A 78 4.57 -0.11 7.62
CA THR A 78 5.68 0.26 8.51
C THR A 78 6.10 -0.90 9.40
N ILE A 79 5.14 -1.60 10.01
CA ILE A 79 5.41 -2.80 10.83
C ILE A 79 6.07 -3.88 9.97
N TYR A 80 5.55 -4.14 8.76
CA TYR A 80 6.12 -5.14 7.88
C TYR A 80 7.58 -4.85 7.52
N TYR A 81 7.88 -3.67 6.97
CA TYR A 81 9.21 -3.36 6.47
C TYR A 81 10.24 -3.12 7.57
N LEU A 82 9.85 -2.51 8.69
CA LEU A 82 10.78 -2.22 9.79
C LEU A 82 10.97 -3.40 10.74
N LEU A 83 9.94 -4.20 10.99
CA LEU A 83 9.92 -5.21 12.06
C LEU A 83 9.76 -6.66 11.59
N VAL A 84 9.07 -6.93 10.48
CA VAL A 84 8.79 -8.32 10.08
C VAL A 84 9.80 -8.81 9.05
N LYS A 85 9.91 -8.09 7.93
CA LYS A 85 10.78 -8.47 6.80
C LYS A 85 12.25 -8.73 7.19
N PRO A 86 12.89 -7.92 8.07
CA PRO A 86 14.28 -8.16 8.45
C PRO A 86 14.49 -9.42 9.31
N TYR A 87 13.45 -9.87 10.01
CA TYR A 87 13.55 -10.93 11.02
C TYR A 87 12.96 -12.27 10.57
N ILE A 88 12.14 -12.27 9.51
CA ILE A 88 11.52 -13.48 8.95
C ILE A 88 11.95 -13.63 7.49
N PRO A 89 13.18 -14.13 7.23
CA PRO A 89 13.63 -14.37 5.87
C PRO A 89 12.85 -15.54 5.27
N ILE A 90 12.21 -15.31 4.13
CA ILE A 90 11.54 -16.35 3.35
C ILE A 90 12.46 -16.75 2.20
N HIS A 91 13.00 -17.97 2.28
CA HIS A 91 13.82 -18.57 1.23
C HIS A 91 13.25 -19.93 0.84
N LEU A 92 12.29 -19.93 -0.09
CA LEU A 92 11.71 -21.15 -0.65
C LEU A 92 12.33 -21.46 -2.01
N GLN A 93 12.57 -22.74 -2.28
CA GLN A 93 13.25 -23.18 -3.52
C GLN A 93 12.46 -22.82 -4.79
N HIS A 94 11.12 -22.91 -4.73
CA HIS A 94 10.28 -22.63 -5.89
C HIS A 94 9.91 -21.13 -5.95
N PRO A 95 10.21 -20.41 -7.05
CA PRO A 95 10.05 -18.95 -7.12
C PRO A 95 8.59 -18.51 -6.95
N ILE A 96 7.62 -19.28 -7.46
CA ILE A 96 6.19 -18.96 -7.29
C ILE A 96 5.79 -19.05 -5.82
N ILE A 97 6.22 -20.11 -5.11
CA ILE A 97 5.86 -20.30 -3.70
C ILE A 97 6.55 -19.24 -2.85
N ASN A 98 7.80 -18.92 -3.16
CA ASN A 98 8.55 -17.84 -2.52
C ASN A 98 7.81 -16.50 -2.63
N ASN A 99 7.29 -16.17 -3.82
CA ASN A 99 6.55 -14.92 -4.03
C ASN A 99 5.19 -14.93 -3.30
N ILE A 100 4.47 -16.07 -3.30
CA ILE A 100 3.21 -16.21 -2.55
C ILE A 100 3.47 -16.03 -1.06
N ALA A 101 4.51 -16.65 -0.51
CA ALA A 101 4.84 -16.55 0.90
C ALA A 101 5.24 -15.12 1.30
N ASN A 102 6.05 -14.44 0.47
CA ASN A 102 6.42 -13.04 0.70
C ASN A 102 5.22 -12.09 0.65
N ASP A 103 4.36 -12.21 -0.37
CA ASP A 103 3.13 -11.39 -0.46
C ASP A 103 2.18 -11.69 0.70
N SER A 104 2.03 -12.97 1.07
CA SER A 104 1.15 -13.38 2.16
C SER A 104 1.65 -12.88 3.51
N LEU A 105 2.96 -12.87 3.73
CA LEU A 105 3.55 -12.29 4.93
C LEU A 105 3.32 -10.78 4.96
N MET A 106 3.59 -10.08 3.84
CA MET A 106 3.40 -8.63 3.74
C MET A 106 1.94 -8.21 3.99
N PHE A 107 1.01 -8.72 3.17
CA PHE A 107 -0.40 -8.36 3.30
C PHE A 107 -1.02 -8.95 4.57
N GLY A 108 -0.55 -10.12 5.02
CA GLY A 108 -0.95 -10.70 6.30
C GLY A 108 -0.60 -9.80 7.48
N THR A 109 0.64 -9.26 7.52
CA THR A 109 1.03 -8.27 8.53
C THR A 109 0.14 -7.03 8.45
N VAL A 110 -0.08 -6.48 7.25
CA VAL A 110 -0.93 -5.29 7.07
C VAL A 110 -2.36 -5.53 7.59
N LEU A 111 -2.96 -6.68 7.26
CA LEU A 111 -4.31 -7.04 7.67
C LEU A 111 -4.42 -7.24 9.19
N VAL A 112 -3.47 -7.96 9.78
CA VAL A 112 -3.43 -8.22 11.24
C VAL A 112 -3.21 -6.92 12.00
N SER A 113 -2.24 -6.09 11.59
CA SER A 113 -1.98 -4.81 12.22
C SER A 113 -3.18 -3.86 12.13
N SER A 114 -3.84 -3.80 10.96
CA SER A 114 -5.03 -2.98 10.78
C SER A 114 -6.18 -3.42 11.67
N HIS A 115 -6.41 -4.74 11.77
CA HIS A 115 -7.47 -5.31 12.61
C HIS A 115 -7.23 -5.10 14.10
N ILE A 116 -5.99 -5.28 14.57
CA ILE A 116 -5.63 -5.00 15.97
C ILE A 116 -5.92 -3.53 16.30
N MET A 117 -5.58 -2.62 15.40
CA MET A 117 -5.76 -1.18 15.63
C MET A 117 -7.23 -0.77 15.59
N GLU A 118 -8.01 -1.32 14.65
CA GLU A 118 -9.46 -1.13 14.61
C GLU A 118 -10.14 -1.68 15.86
N THR A 119 -9.77 -2.88 16.29
CA THR A 119 -10.29 -3.54 17.49
C THR A 119 -9.96 -2.73 18.75
N PHE A 120 -8.72 -2.25 18.86
CA PHE A 120 -8.27 -1.43 19.98
C PHE A 120 -9.06 -0.11 20.07
N MET A 121 -9.30 0.56 18.94
CA MET A 121 -10.05 1.83 18.93
C MET A 121 -11.55 1.66 19.20
N ASN A 122 -12.14 0.53 18.77
CA ASN A 122 -13.57 0.29 18.87
C ASN A 122 -13.97 -0.60 20.06
N ASN A 123 -13.02 -1.01 20.92
CA ASN A 123 -13.22 -2.00 21.97
C ASN A 123 -13.86 -3.31 21.44
N GLY A 124 -13.44 -3.74 20.26
CA GLY A 124 -13.98 -4.93 19.59
C GLY A 124 -13.36 -6.25 20.08
N GLU A 125 -13.76 -7.35 19.43
CA GLU A 125 -13.14 -8.66 19.64
C GLU A 125 -11.93 -8.86 18.71
N TYR A 126 -10.78 -9.22 19.29
CA TYR A 126 -9.56 -9.47 18.52
C TYR A 126 -9.68 -10.65 17.56
N PHE A 127 -10.47 -11.67 17.91
CA PHE A 127 -10.68 -12.86 17.09
C PHE A 127 -12.11 -12.92 16.57
N ASN A 128 -12.34 -12.26 15.45
CA ASN A 128 -13.62 -12.32 14.74
C ASN A 128 -13.54 -13.31 13.57
N THR A 129 -14.42 -14.31 13.55
CA THR A 129 -14.48 -15.32 12.47
C THR A 129 -14.76 -14.71 11.10
N GLN A 130 -15.57 -13.64 11.03
CA GLN A 130 -15.84 -12.91 9.80
C GLN A 130 -14.58 -12.20 9.30
N TRP A 131 -13.82 -11.55 10.19
CA TRP A 131 -12.55 -10.93 9.82
C TRP A 131 -11.56 -11.99 9.30
N LEU A 132 -11.41 -13.10 10.02
CA LEU A 132 -10.50 -14.18 9.62
C LEU A 132 -10.86 -14.75 8.24
N LYS A 133 -12.15 -14.93 7.96
CA LYS A 133 -12.64 -15.34 6.65
C LYS A 133 -12.27 -14.31 5.59
N SER A 134 -12.54 -13.03 5.81
CA SER A 134 -12.20 -11.95 4.86
C SER A 134 -10.70 -11.88 4.60
N ALA A 135 -9.87 -11.96 5.65
CA ALA A 135 -8.41 -11.97 5.53
C ALA A 135 -7.92 -13.18 4.71
N GLY A 136 -8.47 -14.37 4.98
CA GLY A 136 -8.17 -15.59 4.21
C GLY A 136 -8.51 -15.45 2.72
N LEU A 137 -9.67 -14.86 2.39
CA LEU A 137 -10.06 -14.61 1.00
C LEU A 137 -9.15 -13.59 0.31
N ILE A 138 -8.72 -12.55 1.02
CA ILE A 138 -7.79 -11.55 0.50
C ILE A 138 -6.44 -12.20 0.15
N LEU A 139 -5.87 -12.97 1.07
CA LEU A 139 -4.59 -13.65 0.87
C LEU A 139 -4.67 -14.69 -0.26
N LEU A 140 -5.76 -15.46 -0.31
CA LEU A 140 -6.00 -16.42 -1.39
C LEU A 140 -6.10 -15.73 -2.76
N SER A 141 -6.72 -14.56 -2.81
CA SER A 141 -6.85 -13.77 -4.04
C SER A 141 -5.50 -13.26 -4.55
N PHE A 142 -4.58 -12.86 -3.66
CA PHE A 142 -3.20 -12.56 -4.04
C PHE A 142 -2.43 -13.79 -4.52
N ALA A 143 -2.60 -14.94 -3.85
CA ALA A 143 -1.99 -16.18 -4.28
C ALA A 143 -2.45 -16.61 -5.68
N ALA A 144 -3.74 -16.43 -5.98
CA ALA A 144 -4.33 -16.73 -7.29
C ALA A 144 -3.63 -15.95 -8.42
N TYR A 145 -3.32 -14.67 -8.23
CA TYR A 145 -2.55 -13.90 -9.22
C TYR A 145 -1.18 -14.54 -9.52
N ARG A 146 -0.43 -14.91 -8.48
CA ARG A 146 0.91 -15.49 -8.62
C ARG A 146 0.90 -16.82 -9.37
N VAL A 147 -0.13 -17.64 -9.14
CA VAL A 147 -0.27 -18.96 -9.75
C VAL A 147 -0.80 -18.86 -11.18
N PHE A 148 -1.87 -18.10 -11.40
CA PHE A 148 -2.66 -18.18 -12.62
C PHE A 148 -2.37 -17.08 -13.65
N ILE A 149 -1.91 -15.90 -13.22
CA ILE A 149 -1.79 -14.74 -14.13
C ILE A 149 -0.34 -14.37 -14.36
N ASN A 150 0.46 -14.29 -13.30
CA ASN A 150 1.86 -13.89 -13.38
C ASN A 150 2.72 -14.68 -14.42
N PRO A 151 2.55 -16.01 -14.60
CA PRO A 151 3.32 -16.76 -15.61
C PRO A 151 3.05 -16.33 -17.07
N PHE A 152 1.91 -15.69 -17.33
CA PHE A 152 1.48 -15.31 -18.69
C PHE A 152 1.85 -13.86 -19.06
N ILE A 153 2.39 -13.08 -18.12
CA ILE A 153 2.78 -11.68 -18.38
C ILE A 153 4.27 -11.64 -18.74
N PRO A 154 4.65 -11.23 -19.97
CA PRO A 154 6.04 -11.21 -20.41
C PRO A 154 6.80 -9.98 -19.87
N LEU A 155 6.84 -9.82 -18.53
CA LEU A 155 7.47 -8.67 -17.87
C LEU A 155 8.94 -8.49 -18.24
N LYS A 156 9.65 -9.58 -18.56
CA LYS A 156 11.07 -9.57 -18.94
C LYS A 156 11.38 -8.77 -20.21
N ASN A 157 10.39 -8.62 -21.09
CA ASN A 157 10.57 -7.93 -22.38
C ASN A 157 10.10 -6.47 -22.36
N MET A 158 9.63 -5.98 -21.21
CA MET A 158 9.10 -4.63 -21.06
C MET A 158 10.15 -3.67 -20.48
N LYS A 159 10.06 -2.39 -20.83
CA LYS A 159 10.83 -1.34 -20.15
C LYS A 159 10.51 -1.35 -18.65
N LEU A 160 11.53 -1.22 -17.79
CA LEU A 160 11.42 -1.35 -16.33
C LEU A 160 10.25 -0.53 -15.74
N ASN A 161 10.12 0.74 -16.17
CA ASN A 161 9.06 1.64 -15.69
C ASN A 161 7.64 1.14 -16.03
N ASN A 162 7.48 0.52 -17.19
CA ASN A 162 6.18 -0.01 -17.62
C ASN A 162 5.91 -1.37 -16.97
N ALA A 163 6.97 -2.18 -16.76
CA ALA A 163 6.84 -3.50 -16.15
C ALA A 163 6.27 -3.41 -14.73
N SER A 164 6.73 -2.47 -13.91
CA SER A 164 6.20 -2.28 -12.54
C SER A 164 4.73 -1.86 -12.55
N LEU A 165 4.34 -0.93 -13.43
CA LEU A 165 2.95 -0.50 -13.57
C LEU A 165 2.04 -1.65 -14.02
N VAL A 166 2.44 -2.38 -15.07
CA VAL A 166 1.68 -3.53 -15.59
C VAL A 166 1.57 -4.64 -14.55
N SER A 167 2.64 -4.90 -13.79
CA SER A 167 2.62 -5.88 -12.70
C SER A 167 1.63 -5.47 -11.61
N ASP A 168 1.63 -4.20 -11.18
CA ASP A 168 0.69 -3.72 -10.17
C ASP A 168 -0.76 -3.80 -10.66
N TRP A 169 -1.00 -3.39 -11.91
CA TRP A 169 -2.32 -3.48 -12.53
C TRP A 169 -2.83 -4.91 -12.59
N ALA A 170 -1.98 -5.83 -13.06
CA ALA A 170 -2.36 -7.22 -13.15
C ALA A 170 -2.56 -7.86 -11.78
N GLN A 171 -1.70 -7.55 -10.81
CA GLN A 171 -1.79 -8.08 -9.45
C GLN A 171 -3.08 -7.61 -8.77
N PHE A 172 -3.29 -6.30 -8.67
CA PHE A 172 -4.45 -5.74 -7.97
C PHE A 172 -5.75 -5.91 -8.74
N GLY A 173 -5.72 -5.84 -10.08
CA GLY A 173 -6.89 -6.13 -10.92
C GLY A 173 -7.35 -7.59 -10.75
N THR A 174 -6.43 -8.55 -10.82
CA THR A 174 -6.75 -9.97 -10.60
C THR A 174 -7.24 -10.20 -9.18
N PHE A 175 -6.53 -9.66 -8.18
CA PHE A 175 -6.90 -9.75 -6.77
C PHE A 175 -8.34 -9.28 -6.54
N LEU A 176 -8.73 -8.11 -7.05
CA LEU A 176 -10.07 -7.56 -6.85
C LEU A 176 -11.16 -8.40 -7.54
N ILE A 177 -10.89 -8.92 -8.74
CA ILE A 177 -11.81 -9.80 -9.46
C ILE A 177 -11.99 -11.13 -8.73
N VAL A 178 -10.89 -11.78 -8.36
CA VAL A 178 -10.93 -13.07 -7.65
C VAL A 178 -11.62 -12.92 -6.30
N LEU A 179 -11.30 -11.86 -5.54
CA LEU A 179 -11.96 -11.57 -4.28
C LEU A 179 -13.47 -11.43 -4.45
N ARG A 180 -13.92 -10.68 -5.46
CA ARG A 180 -15.33 -10.48 -5.77
C ARG A 180 -16.05 -11.80 -6.11
N LEU A 181 -15.40 -12.67 -6.89
CA LEU A 181 -15.91 -13.98 -7.23
C LEU A 181 -16.02 -14.89 -5.99
N LEU A 182 -15.00 -14.89 -5.14
CA LEU A 182 -14.99 -15.67 -3.89
C LEU A 182 -16.05 -15.18 -2.88
N GLU A 183 -16.42 -13.91 -2.93
CA GLU A 183 -17.54 -13.35 -2.17
C GLU A 183 -18.92 -13.67 -2.78
N ASN A 184 -18.99 -14.42 -3.89
CA ASN A 184 -20.20 -14.70 -4.67
C ASN A 184 -20.96 -13.43 -5.11
N LYS A 185 -20.24 -12.33 -5.40
CA LYS A 185 -20.83 -11.08 -5.89
C LYS A 185 -20.67 -10.98 -7.41
N THR A 186 -21.59 -10.27 -8.06
CA THR A 186 -21.49 -10.04 -9.52
C THR A 186 -20.29 -9.16 -9.87
N ILE A 187 -19.61 -9.52 -10.96
CA ILE A 187 -18.52 -8.75 -11.59
C ILE A 187 -19.05 -7.68 -12.56
N PHE A 188 -20.34 -7.71 -12.89
CA PHE A 188 -20.96 -6.75 -13.81
C PHE A 188 -21.58 -5.53 -13.09
N ASP A 189 -21.32 -5.38 -11.79
CA ASP A 189 -21.73 -4.20 -11.04
C ASP A 189 -20.91 -2.98 -11.51
N LYS A 190 -21.59 -2.03 -12.18
CA LYS A 190 -20.95 -0.86 -12.79
C LYS A 190 -20.21 0.00 -11.76
N LYS A 191 -20.79 0.14 -10.55
CA LYS A 191 -20.18 0.95 -9.48
C LYS A 191 -18.86 0.32 -9.01
N TRP A 192 -18.86 -0.98 -8.75
CA TRP A 192 -17.69 -1.76 -8.38
C TRP A 192 -16.61 -1.77 -9.48
N ALA A 193 -16.99 -2.00 -10.74
CA ALA A 193 -16.04 -1.98 -11.86
C ALA A 193 -15.34 -0.63 -11.98
N LEU A 194 -16.10 0.47 -11.79
CA LEU A 194 -15.55 1.82 -11.78
C LEU A 194 -14.66 2.07 -10.55
N SER A 195 -15.01 1.54 -9.37
CA SER A 195 -14.13 1.58 -8.19
C SER A 195 -12.79 0.86 -8.43
N ILE A 196 -12.77 -0.28 -9.12
CA ILE A 196 -11.52 -0.95 -9.51
C ILE A 196 -10.71 -0.04 -10.42
N LEU A 197 -11.35 0.55 -11.44
CA LEU A 197 -10.66 1.45 -12.35
C LEU A 197 -9.99 2.61 -11.61
N PHE A 198 -10.65 3.17 -10.58
CA PHE A 198 -10.07 4.23 -9.75
C PHE A 198 -8.84 3.77 -8.97
N VAL A 199 -8.84 2.54 -8.43
CA VAL A 199 -7.65 1.96 -7.78
C VAL A 199 -6.51 1.79 -8.79
N LEU A 200 -6.80 1.28 -9.99
CA LEU A 200 -5.80 1.11 -11.05
C LEU A 200 -5.22 2.45 -11.53
N LEU A 201 -6.06 3.47 -11.69
CA LEU A 201 -5.63 4.85 -11.95
C LEU A 201 -4.75 5.39 -10.81
N GLY A 202 -5.03 5.00 -9.58
CA GLY A 202 -4.18 5.25 -8.42
C GLY A 202 -2.74 4.76 -8.62
N PHE A 203 -2.57 3.50 -9.04
CA PHE A 203 -1.25 2.95 -9.34
C PHE A 203 -0.58 3.67 -10.53
N THR A 204 -1.35 4.05 -11.55
CA THR A 204 -0.84 4.87 -12.66
C THR A 204 -0.34 6.22 -12.18
N GLY A 205 -1.09 6.91 -11.33
CA GLY A 205 -0.67 8.17 -10.73
C GLY A 205 0.63 8.04 -9.95
N TYR A 206 0.76 6.98 -9.15
CA TYR A 206 2.01 6.71 -8.44
C TYR A 206 3.21 6.53 -9.38
N HIS A 207 3.11 5.67 -10.39
CA HIS A 207 4.24 5.39 -11.30
C HIS A 207 4.58 6.56 -12.23
N LEU A 208 3.58 7.34 -12.66
CA LEU A 208 3.80 8.45 -13.59
C LEU A 208 4.18 9.77 -12.91
N ILE A 209 3.69 10.01 -11.70
CA ILE A 209 3.81 11.29 -11.00
C ILE A 209 4.66 11.12 -9.74
N THR A 210 4.16 10.41 -8.73
CA THR A 210 4.76 10.38 -7.39
C THR A 210 6.19 9.82 -7.40
N LYS A 211 6.39 8.68 -8.06
CA LYS A 211 7.69 8.02 -8.15
C LYS A 211 8.72 8.83 -8.94
N LYS A 212 8.28 9.72 -9.85
CA LYS A 212 9.19 10.60 -10.61
C LYS A 212 9.56 11.87 -9.85
N ILE A 213 8.65 12.38 -9.02
CA ILE A 213 8.88 13.59 -8.24
C ILE A 213 9.81 13.29 -7.05
N ILE A 214 9.60 12.14 -6.40
CA ILE A 214 10.38 11.75 -5.24
C ILE A 214 11.43 10.76 -5.73
N ILE A 215 12.63 11.28 -6.00
CA ILE A 215 13.80 10.48 -6.34
C ILE A 215 14.25 9.74 -5.08
N VAL A 216 13.61 8.60 -4.80
CA VAL A 216 14.10 7.59 -3.86
C VAL A 216 15.07 6.71 -4.66
N ASP A 217 16.27 7.22 -4.95
CA ASP A 217 17.35 6.41 -5.53
C ASP A 217 17.90 5.44 -4.47
#